data_AF-A0A3L8DEF5-F1
#
_entry.id   AF-A0A3L8DEF5-F1
#
_cell.length_a   1.000
_cell.length_b   1.000
_cell.length_c   1.000
_cell.angle_alpha   90.00
_cell.angle_beta   90.00
_cell.angle_gamma   90.00
#
_symmetry.space_group_name_H-M   'P 1'
#
loop_
_entity.id
_entity.type
_entity.pdbx_description
1 polymer ?
#
loop_
_entity_poly.entity_id
_entity_poly.type
_entity_poly.pdbx_seq_one_letter_code
_entity_poly.pdbx_strand_id
1 'polypeptide(L)'
;MTQSTQIIEELDDCFMRTAGNLMKYYVDEEEQKTKLKQLRDALRDNCIESTKMKTADAIKDRLTSMMELEPERNVEDIVKEYKQAIAEIKIDPSKDIRLVQYDKQMENLDEANKAESNKGVENTDTDLRMTSQDMNIIDPISKTRMIDPVRNAVCGHVYDRGNLVAMLQRNKQTRCPVVGCTSKDYIDLSQCRVDIVTKMYLEKNPA
;
A
#
# COMPACT_ATOMS: atom_id res chain seq x y z
N MET A 1 10.66 7.66 -10.61
CA MET A 1 9.50 8.09 -9.79
C MET A 1 9.69 9.55 -9.45
N THR A 2 8.64 10.38 -9.50
CA THR A 2 8.71 11.78 -9.09
C THR A 2 8.65 11.86 -7.56
N GLN A 3 9.21 12.91 -6.95
CA GLN A 3 9.20 13.13 -5.49
C GLN A 3 7.76 13.07 -4.91
N SER A 4 6.78 13.56 -5.67
CA SER A 4 5.35 13.53 -5.31
C SER A 4 4.79 12.11 -5.19
N THR A 5 5.16 11.19 -6.11
CA THR A 5 4.72 9.78 -6.03
C THR A 5 5.25 9.09 -4.79
N GLN A 6 6.52 9.34 -4.44
CA GLN A 6 7.14 8.73 -3.27
C GLN A 6 6.46 9.15 -1.96
N ILE A 7 6.11 10.45 -1.83
CA ILE A 7 5.40 10.96 -0.65
C ILE A 7 4.02 10.31 -0.50
N ILE A 8 3.30 10.09 -1.60
CA ILE A 8 1.98 9.43 -1.58
C ILE A 8 2.09 7.98 -1.10
N GLU A 9 3.08 7.23 -1.59
CA GLU A 9 3.33 5.85 -1.15
C GLU A 9 3.68 5.77 0.35
N GLU A 10 4.53 6.69 0.83
CA GLU A 10 4.88 6.76 2.26
C GLU A 10 3.66 7.09 3.13
N LEU A 11 2.73 7.90 2.61
CA LEU A 11 1.48 8.21 3.29
C LEU A 11 0.55 6.98 3.34
N ASP A 12 0.46 6.21 2.26
CA ASP A 12 -0.32 4.95 2.21
C ASP A 12 0.21 3.93 3.23
N ASP A 13 1.53 3.81 3.34
CA ASP A 13 2.19 3.01 4.39
C ASP A 13 1.80 3.48 5.80
N CYS A 14 1.69 4.80 6.03
CA CYS A 14 1.30 5.36 7.31
C CYS A 14 -0.16 5.02 7.66
N PHE A 15 -1.07 5.08 6.69
CA PHE A 15 -2.46 4.66 6.88
C PHE A 15 -2.51 3.19 7.32
N MET A 16 -1.82 2.30 6.61
CA MET A 16 -1.81 0.87 6.94
C MET A 16 -1.20 0.57 8.32
N ARG A 17 -0.08 1.22 8.66
CA ARG A 17 0.54 1.07 9.99
C ARG A 17 -0.40 1.54 11.10
N THR A 18 -1.08 2.66 10.89
CA THR A 18 -2.02 3.21 11.86
C THR A 18 -3.19 2.26 12.06
N ALA A 19 -3.74 1.72 10.98
CA ALA A 19 -4.82 0.73 11.03
C ALA A 19 -4.40 -0.52 11.81
N GLY A 20 -3.20 -1.04 11.53
CA GLY A 20 -2.65 -2.18 12.25
C GLY A 20 -2.46 -1.94 13.74
N ASN A 21 -1.99 -0.74 14.12
CA ASN A 21 -1.85 -0.35 15.53
C ASN A 21 -3.22 -0.23 16.22
N LEU A 22 -4.22 0.35 15.55
CA LEU A 22 -5.59 0.40 16.07
C LEU A 22 -6.15 -1.00 16.28
N MET A 23 -5.94 -1.92 15.34
CA MET A 23 -6.37 -3.31 15.48
C MET A 23 -5.68 -4.07 16.62
N LYS A 24 -4.44 -3.69 16.96
CA LYS A 24 -3.63 -4.39 17.96
C LYS A 24 -3.82 -3.87 19.38
N TYR A 25 -3.87 -2.55 19.55
CA TYR A 25 -3.74 -1.92 20.86
C TYR A 25 -5.05 -1.30 21.38
N TYR A 26 -6.07 -1.16 20.53
CA TYR A 26 -7.35 -0.60 20.94
C TYR A 26 -8.24 -1.70 21.52
N VAL A 27 -8.63 -1.55 22.78
CA VAL A 27 -9.36 -2.58 23.54
C VAL A 27 -10.88 -2.49 23.33
N ASP A 28 -11.42 -1.28 23.16
CA ASP A 28 -12.84 -1.06 22.90
C ASP A 28 -13.15 -1.30 21.42
N GLU A 29 -13.92 -2.35 21.11
CA GLU A 29 -14.25 -2.74 19.74
C GLU A 29 -15.09 -1.69 18.98
N GLU A 30 -16.00 -1.01 19.66
CA GLU A 30 -16.89 -0.04 19.01
C GLU A 30 -16.16 1.27 18.71
N GLU A 31 -15.32 1.71 19.64
CA GLU A 31 -14.43 2.85 19.41
C GLU A 31 -13.36 2.50 18.37
N GLN A 32 -12.80 1.29 18.39
CA GLN A 32 -11.85 0.80 17.38
C GLN A 32 -12.45 0.86 15.97
N LYS A 33 -13.66 0.33 15.76
CA LYS A 33 -14.38 0.41 14.48
C LYS A 33 -14.59 1.87 14.06
N THR A 34 -14.92 2.74 15.00
CA THR A 34 -15.09 4.18 14.74
C THR A 34 -13.78 4.82 14.29
N LYS A 35 -12.65 4.55 14.95
CA LYS A 35 -11.33 5.05 14.56
C LYS A 35 -10.87 4.51 13.21
N LEU A 36 -11.07 3.23 12.94
CA LEU A 36 -10.76 2.62 11.64
C LEU A 36 -11.58 3.25 10.51
N LYS A 37 -12.86 3.55 10.76
CA LYS A 37 -13.70 4.29 9.81
C LYS A 37 -13.18 5.70 9.55
N GLN A 38 -12.82 6.44 10.61
CA GLN A 38 -12.24 7.78 10.47
C GLN A 38 -10.93 7.75 9.66
N LEU A 39 -10.08 6.76 9.90
CA LEU A 39 -8.84 6.56 9.16
C LEU A 39 -9.10 6.28 7.67
N ARG A 40 -10.08 5.42 7.37
CA ARG A 40 -10.50 5.12 5.99
C ARG A 40 -11.09 6.34 5.28
N ASP A 41 -11.91 7.12 5.97
CA ASP A 41 -12.49 8.35 5.40
C ASP A 41 -11.39 9.40 5.13
N ALA A 42 -10.39 9.52 6.01
CA ALA A 42 -9.22 10.39 5.76
C ALA A 42 -8.39 9.94 4.55
N LEU A 43 -8.21 8.63 4.34
CA LEU A 43 -7.58 8.12 3.12
C LEU A 43 -8.42 8.43 1.87
N ARG A 44 -9.75 8.26 1.94
CA ARG A 44 -10.66 8.60 0.84
C ARG A 44 -10.50 10.07 0.45
N ASP A 45 -10.53 10.98 1.42
CA ASP A 45 -10.38 12.41 1.17
C ASP A 45 -9.00 12.71 0.56
N ASN A 46 -7.94 12.05 1.04
CA ASN A 46 -6.62 12.18 0.45
C ASN A 46 -6.56 11.72 -1.02
N CYS A 47 -7.21 10.60 -1.38
CA CYS A 47 -7.32 10.13 -2.76
C CYS A 47 -8.04 11.15 -3.66
N ILE A 48 -9.13 11.75 -3.15
CA ILE A 48 -9.87 12.80 -3.85
C ILE A 48 -8.95 14.00 -4.10
N GLU A 49 -8.30 14.52 -3.06
CA GLU A 49 -7.43 15.70 -3.19
C GLU A 49 -6.22 15.44 -4.08
N SER A 50 -5.61 14.25 -4.01
CA SER A 50 -4.52 13.87 -4.91
C SER A 50 -4.95 13.86 -6.38
N THR A 51 -6.13 13.31 -6.66
CA THR A 51 -6.65 13.24 -8.03
C THR A 51 -7.10 14.62 -8.53
N LYS A 52 -7.66 15.47 -7.65
CA LYS A 52 -7.97 16.87 -7.96
C LYS A 52 -6.70 17.62 -8.31
N MET A 53 -5.64 17.47 -7.52
CA MET A 53 -4.35 18.12 -7.78
C MET A 53 -3.77 17.73 -9.14
N LYS A 54 -3.76 16.42 -9.46
CA LYS A 54 -3.29 15.93 -10.77
C LYS A 54 -4.13 16.48 -11.93
N THR A 55 -5.45 16.55 -11.75
CA THR A 55 -6.35 17.10 -12.77
C THR A 55 -6.15 18.59 -12.94
N ALA A 56 -5.98 19.33 -11.84
CA ALA A 56 -5.67 20.76 -11.85
C ALA A 56 -4.34 21.05 -12.55
N ASP A 57 -3.30 20.25 -12.29
CA ASP A 57 -2.02 20.34 -13.00
C ASP A 57 -2.19 20.09 -14.51
N ALA A 58 -2.96 19.07 -14.90
CA ALA A 58 -3.24 18.81 -16.32
C ALA A 58 -4.02 19.96 -17.00
N ILE A 59 -4.96 20.58 -16.28
CA ILE A 59 -5.68 21.77 -16.78
C ILE A 59 -4.71 22.95 -16.93
N LYS A 60 -3.85 23.19 -15.94
CA LYS A 60 -2.82 24.24 -15.98
C LYS A 60 -1.89 24.04 -17.19
N ASP A 61 -1.40 22.82 -17.40
CA ASP A 61 -0.48 22.51 -18.51
C ASP A 61 -1.17 22.69 -19.87
N ARG A 62 -2.45 22.29 -19.98
CA ARG A 62 -3.28 22.52 -21.18
C ARG A 62 -3.45 24.00 -21.48
N LEU A 63 -3.82 24.80 -20.47
CA LEU A 63 -4.03 26.24 -20.64
C LEU A 63 -2.74 26.97 -20.97
N THR A 64 -1.63 26.58 -20.34
CA THR A 64 -0.31 27.15 -20.61
C THR A 64 0.10 26.88 -22.06
N SER A 65 -0.08 25.66 -22.55
CA SER A 65 0.16 25.32 -23.96
C SER A 65 -0.72 26.11 -24.94
N MET A 66 -1.96 26.44 -24.55
CA MET A 66 -2.85 27.26 -25.39
C MET A 66 -2.39 28.72 -25.48
N MET A 67 -1.76 29.27 -24.43
CA MET A 67 -1.20 30.63 -24.46
C MET A 67 -0.10 30.79 -25.53
N GLU A 68 0.67 29.74 -25.78
CA GLU A 68 1.73 29.75 -26.80
C GLU A 68 1.16 29.84 -28.23
N LEU A 69 -0.09 29.40 -28.42
CA LEU A 69 -0.78 29.38 -29.70
C LEU A 69 -1.66 30.62 -29.95
N GLU A 70 -2.15 31.25 -28.88
CA GLU A 70 -3.04 32.43 -28.92
C GLU A 70 -2.45 33.58 -28.09
N PRO A 71 -1.40 34.27 -28.57
CA PRO A 71 -0.67 35.27 -27.80
C PRO A 71 -1.49 36.54 -27.49
N GLU A 72 -2.60 36.79 -28.20
CA GLU A 72 -3.49 37.93 -27.90
C GLU A 72 -4.41 37.68 -26.70
N ARG A 73 -4.49 36.45 -26.19
CA ARG A 73 -5.40 36.08 -25.12
C ARG A 73 -4.92 36.65 -23.79
N ASN A 74 -5.76 37.40 -23.08
CA ASN A 74 -5.37 38.02 -21.82
C ASN A 74 -5.23 36.99 -20.69
N VAL A 75 -4.39 37.31 -19.70
CA VAL A 75 -4.11 36.42 -18.56
C VAL A 75 -5.33 36.29 -17.65
N GLU A 76 -6.13 37.34 -17.51
CA GLU A 76 -7.33 37.37 -16.66
C GLU A 76 -8.37 36.30 -17.06
N ASP A 77 -8.60 36.12 -18.36
CA ASP A 77 -9.55 35.17 -18.92
C ASP A 77 -9.07 33.73 -18.73
N ILE A 78 -7.76 33.51 -18.83
CA ILE A 78 -7.13 32.21 -18.58
C ILE A 78 -7.25 31.83 -17.11
N VAL A 79 -6.98 32.78 -16.20
CA VAL A 79 -7.17 32.57 -14.75
C VAL A 79 -8.63 32.27 -14.42
N LYS A 80 -9.57 32.93 -15.11
CA LYS A 80 -11.01 32.67 -14.94
C LYS A 80 -11.39 31.26 -15.42
N GLU A 81 -10.92 30.85 -16.60
CA GLU A 81 -11.13 29.50 -17.13
C GLU A 81 -10.55 28.44 -16.18
N TYR A 82 -9.32 28.65 -15.70
CA TYR A 82 -8.68 27.75 -14.74
C TYR A 82 -9.49 27.57 -13.45
N LYS A 83 -9.94 28.68 -12.85
CA LYS A 83 -10.76 28.66 -11.63
C LYS A 83 -12.08 27.93 -11.85
N GLN A 84 -12.73 28.16 -12.99
CA GLN A 84 -13.98 27.48 -13.32
C GLN A 84 -13.75 25.99 -13.53
N ALA A 85 -12.73 25.62 -14.31
CA ALA A 85 -12.42 24.23 -14.59
C ALA A 85 -12.09 23.44 -13.31
N ILE A 86 -11.38 24.04 -12.34
CA ILE A 86 -11.11 23.40 -11.05
C ILE A 86 -12.38 23.23 -10.21
N ALA A 87 -13.25 24.24 -10.17
CA ALA A 87 -14.49 24.18 -9.39
C ALA A 87 -15.45 23.09 -9.89
N GLU A 88 -15.37 22.74 -11.17
CA GLU A 88 -16.20 21.72 -11.81
C GLU A 88 -15.63 20.29 -11.67
N ILE A 89 -14.43 20.11 -11.11
CA ILE A 89 -13.82 18.78 -10.93
C ILE A 89 -14.67 17.94 -9.97
N LYS A 90 -15.28 16.88 -10.51
CA LYS A 90 -15.99 15.85 -9.75
C LYS A 90 -15.19 14.57 -9.79
N ILE A 91 -14.88 14.03 -8.61
CA ILE A 91 -14.07 12.82 -8.47
C ILE A 91 -14.89 11.76 -7.78
N ASP A 92 -14.90 10.58 -8.38
CA ASP A 92 -15.44 9.36 -7.78
C ASP A 92 -14.28 8.57 -7.16
N PRO A 93 -14.16 8.54 -5.81
CA PRO A 93 -13.07 7.84 -5.14
C PRO A 93 -13.24 6.31 -5.14
N SER A 94 -14.42 5.77 -5.51
CA SER A 94 -14.72 4.34 -5.40
C SER A 94 -13.85 3.46 -6.31
N LYS A 95 -13.27 4.04 -7.36
CA LYS A 95 -12.40 3.37 -8.33
C LYS A 95 -10.92 3.67 -8.11
N ASP A 96 -10.59 4.45 -7.08
CA ASP A 96 -9.20 4.79 -6.79
C ASP A 96 -8.43 3.54 -6.33
N ILE A 97 -7.33 3.25 -7.03
CA ILE A 97 -6.53 2.04 -6.81
C ILE A 97 -5.99 2.00 -5.37
N ARG A 98 -5.65 3.15 -4.77
CA ARG A 98 -5.10 3.22 -3.40
C ARG A 98 -6.16 2.85 -2.38
N LEU A 99 -7.38 3.35 -2.55
CA LEU A 99 -8.50 3.05 -1.65
C LEU A 99 -8.89 1.56 -1.75
N VAL A 100 -8.98 1.02 -2.96
CA VAL A 100 -9.26 -0.41 -3.19
C VAL A 100 -8.17 -1.30 -2.58
N GLN A 101 -6.91 -0.91 -2.75
CA GLN A 101 -5.78 -1.67 -2.19
C GLN A 101 -5.79 -1.65 -0.66
N TYR A 102 -6.08 -0.51 -0.05
CA TYR A 102 -6.23 -0.37 1.39
C TYR A 102 -7.36 -1.28 1.91
N ASP A 103 -8.54 -1.22 1.30
CA ASP A 103 -9.68 -2.05 1.70
C ASP A 103 -9.34 -3.54 1.65
N LYS A 104 -8.70 -3.99 0.56
CA LYS A 104 -8.24 -5.38 0.43
C LYS A 104 -7.22 -5.76 1.51
N GLN A 105 -6.30 -4.86 1.87
CA GLN A 105 -5.33 -5.13 2.93
C GLN A 105 -5.99 -5.20 4.31
N MET A 106 -7.00 -4.37 4.57
CA MET A 106 -7.80 -4.42 5.79
C MET A 106 -8.61 -5.71 5.91
N GLU A 107 -9.19 -6.19 4.82
CA GLU A 107 -9.88 -7.50 4.78
C GLU A 107 -8.91 -8.64 5.13
N ASN A 108 -7.72 -8.67 4.51
CA ASN A 108 -6.70 -9.68 4.83
C ASN A 108 -6.25 -9.61 6.30
N LEU A 109 -6.16 -8.41 6.87
CA LEU A 109 -5.83 -8.22 8.29
C LEU A 109 -6.94 -8.76 9.21
N ASP A 110 -8.20 -8.51 8.87
CA ASP A 110 -9.36 -9.04 9.61
C ASP A 110 -9.44 -10.56 9.55
N GLU A 111 -9.17 -11.16 8.38
CA GLU A 111 -9.12 -12.61 8.21
C GLU A 111 -7.98 -13.24 9.03
N ALA A 112 -6.79 -12.63 8.98
CA ALA A 112 -5.65 -13.05 9.79
C ALA A 112 -5.97 -13.01 11.29
N ASN A 113 -6.78 -12.04 11.74
CA ASN A 113 -7.24 -11.95 13.13
C ASN A 113 -8.31 -13.00 13.48
N LYS A 114 -9.25 -13.29 12.57
CA LYS A 114 -10.36 -14.24 12.83
C LYS A 114 -9.94 -15.70 12.80
N ALA A 115 -8.90 -16.06 12.04
CA ALA A 115 -8.39 -17.43 11.96
C ALA A 115 -7.88 -17.99 13.30
N GLU A 116 -7.71 -17.15 14.32
CA GLU A 116 -7.37 -17.56 15.69
C GLU A 116 -8.60 -17.98 16.52
N SER A 117 -9.79 -17.40 16.32
CA SER A 117 -10.97 -17.70 17.13
C SER A 117 -11.51 -19.13 16.97
N ASN A 118 -11.09 -19.86 15.92
CA ASN A 118 -11.52 -21.22 15.61
C ASN A 118 -10.46 -22.31 15.89
N LYS A 119 -9.25 -21.98 16.38
CA LYS A 119 -8.20 -22.98 16.68
C LYS A 119 -8.34 -23.57 18.09
N GLY A 120 -9.58 -23.81 18.51
CA GLY A 120 -9.93 -24.31 19.83
C GLY A 120 -10.40 -25.76 19.87
N VAL A 121 -10.23 -26.60 18.84
CA VAL A 121 -10.56 -28.04 18.95
C VAL A 121 -9.65 -28.90 18.07
N GLU A 122 -9.07 -29.90 18.73
CA GLU A 122 -8.53 -31.18 18.23
C GLU A 122 -7.10 -31.26 17.66
N ASN A 123 -6.21 -31.72 18.55
CA ASN A 123 -5.20 -32.72 18.26
C ASN A 123 -5.83 -33.87 17.45
N THR A 124 -5.34 -34.14 16.23
CA THR A 124 -5.03 -35.49 15.73
C THR A 124 -4.23 -35.41 14.44
N ASP A 125 -3.39 -36.42 14.29
CA ASP A 125 -2.37 -36.66 13.28
C ASP A 125 -2.90 -36.76 11.84
N THR A 126 -2.03 -36.43 10.88
CA THR A 126 -2.14 -36.67 9.42
C THR A 126 -3.49 -36.38 8.73
N ASP A 127 -3.63 -35.23 8.09
CA ASP A 127 -3.71 -35.12 6.61
C ASP A 127 -3.78 -33.63 6.21
N LEU A 128 -3.32 -33.35 5.00
CA LEU A 128 -3.19 -32.06 4.33
C LEU A 128 -4.47 -31.18 4.43
N ARG A 129 -4.62 -30.40 5.50
CA ARG A 129 -5.62 -29.32 5.59
C ARG A 129 -5.12 -28.05 4.91
N MET A 130 -5.13 -28.05 3.58
CA MET A 130 -5.08 -26.82 2.78
C MET A 130 -6.50 -26.26 2.63
N THR A 131 -6.90 -25.28 3.46
CA THR A 131 -8.06 -24.39 3.22
C THR A 131 -8.09 -23.21 4.21
N SER A 132 -7.00 -22.46 4.21
CA SER A 132 -6.91 -21.02 4.46
C SER A 132 -5.78 -20.55 3.55
N GLN A 133 -5.79 -19.34 2.98
CA GLN A 133 -4.61 -18.88 2.24
C GLN A 133 -3.43 -18.88 3.22
N ASP A 134 -2.58 -19.92 3.18
CA ASP A 134 -1.44 -20.03 4.08
C ASP A 134 -0.49 -18.87 3.76
N MET A 135 -0.53 -17.86 4.61
CA MET A 135 0.33 -16.69 4.48
C MET A 135 1.78 -17.19 4.59
N ASN A 136 2.55 -17.07 3.50
CA ASN A 136 3.93 -17.54 3.50
C ASN A 136 4.78 -16.65 4.40
N ILE A 137 5.11 -17.15 5.59
CA ILE A 137 5.92 -16.50 6.61
C ILE A 137 7.41 -16.87 6.55
N ILE A 138 7.79 -17.76 5.62
CA ILE A 138 9.17 -18.22 5.46
C ILE A 138 9.89 -17.33 4.45
N ASP A 139 11.02 -16.75 4.86
CA ASP A 139 11.85 -15.92 4.00
C ASP A 139 12.41 -16.76 2.85
N PRO A 140 12.19 -16.38 1.57
CA PRO A 140 12.75 -17.11 0.45
C PRO A 140 14.29 -17.04 0.39
N ILE A 141 14.94 -16.11 1.10
CA ILE A 141 16.39 -15.96 1.16
C ILE A 141 17.01 -16.88 2.22
N SER A 142 16.65 -16.73 3.50
CA SER A 142 17.22 -17.55 4.59
C SER A 142 16.56 -18.91 4.80
N LYS A 143 15.35 -19.11 4.25
CA LYS A 143 14.48 -20.27 4.54
C LYS A 143 14.08 -20.37 6.02
N THR A 144 14.16 -19.27 6.76
CA THR A 144 13.71 -19.18 8.16
C THR A 144 12.44 -18.34 8.27
N ARG A 145 11.75 -18.42 9.41
CA ARG A 145 10.65 -17.49 9.72
C ARG A 145 11.14 -16.04 9.62
N MET A 146 10.38 -15.20 8.93
CA MET A 146 10.68 -13.76 8.80
C MET A 146 10.55 -13.05 10.16
N ILE A 147 11.36 -12.02 10.38
CA ILE A 147 11.31 -11.17 11.57
C ILE A 147 10.81 -9.77 11.19
N ASP A 148 11.35 -9.18 10.12
CA ASP A 148 10.89 -7.88 9.61
C ASP A 148 10.51 -8.00 8.12
N PRO A 149 9.27 -8.42 7.81
CA PRO A 149 8.86 -8.69 6.44
C PRO A 149 8.76 -7.41 5.61
N VAL A 150 9.36 -7.44 4.42
CA VAL A 150 9.32 -6.36 3.43
C VAL A 150 8.85 -6.87 2.08
N ARG A 151 7.91 -6.16 1.47
CA ARG A 151 7.36 -6.47 0.15
C ARG A 151 8.02 -5.60 -0.91
N ASN A 152 8.46 -6.21 -2.01
CA ASN A 152 8.91 -5.48 -3.20
C ASN A 152 7.69 -5.00 -4.01
N ALA A 153 7.57 -3.69 -4.22
CA ALA A 153 6.47 -3.09 -4.98
C ALA A 153 6.40 -3.55 -6.46
N VAL A 154 7.52 -3.95 -7.05
CA VAL A 154 7.60 -4.35 -8.47
C VAL A 154 6.99 -5.74 -8.71
N CYS A 155 7.27 -6.71 -7.83
CA CYS A 155 6.88 -8.10 -8.04
C CYS A 155 5.93 -8.67 -6.96
N GLY A 156 5.70 -7.92 -5.89
CA GLY A 156 4.79 -8.29 -4.81
C GLY A 156 5.31 -9.35 -3.83
N HIS A 157 6.54 -9.86 -4.00
CA HIS A 157 7.12 -10.86 -3.10
C HIS A 157 7.62 -10.23 -1.79
N VAL A 158 7.56 -11.03 -0.72
CA VAL A 158 7.92 -10.64 0.65
C VAL A 158 9.23 -11.34 1.06
N TYR A 159 10.10 -10.62 1.75
CA TYR A 159 11.41 -11.06 2.23
C TYR A 159 11.62 -10.62 3.68
N ASP A 160 12.57 -11.24 4.38
CA ASP A 160 13.09 -10.61 5.60
C ASP A 160 14.02 -9.43 5.25
N ARG A 161 13.82 -8.26 5.87
CA ARG A 161 14.61 -7.05 5.60
C ARG A 161 16.10 -7.27 5.81
N GLY A 162 16.49 -7.91 6.91
CA GLY A 162 17.90 -8.11 7.25
C GLY A 162 18.61 -8.96 6.20
N ASN A 163 17.97 -10.05 5.79
CA ASN A 163 18.48 -10.96 4.78
C ASN A 163 18.53 -10.33 3.39
N LEU A 164 17.50 -9.56 3.02
CA LEU A 164 17.48 -8.82 1.76
C LEU A 164 18.62 -7.79 1.69
N VAL A 165 18.82 -7.00 2.74
CA VAL A 165 19.90 -6.01 2.81
C VAL A 165 21.26 -6.69 2.70
N ALA A 166 21.49 -7.78 3.44
CA ALA A 166 22.73 -8.54 3.36
C ALA A 166 22.98 -9.11 1.94
N MET A 167 21.93 -9.56 1.25
CA MET A 167 22.01 -10.05 -0.13
C MET A 167 22.38 -8.92 -1.11
N LEU A 168 21.75 -7.76 -0.98
CA LEU A 168 22.01 -6.59 -1.84
C LEU A 168 23.38 -5.96 -1.60
N GLN A 169 23.90 -6.03 -0.38
CA GLN A 169 25.28 -5.62 -0.06
C GLN A 169 26.32 -6.50 -0.77
N ARG A 170 26.04 -7.81 -0.90
CA ARG A 170 26.90 -8.75 -1.62
C ARG A 170 26.82 -8.56 -3.13
N ASN A 171 25.61 -8.35 -3.65
CA ASN A 171 25.38 -8.10 -5.06
C ASN A 171 24.22 -7.12 -5.28
N LYS A 172 24.55 -5.90 -5.75
CA LYS A 172 23.56 -4.87 -6.08
C LYS A 172 22.70 -5.23 -7.30
N GLN A 173 23.16 -6.15 -8.16
CA GLN A 173 22.44 -6.65 -9.33
C GLN A 173 21.71 -7.95 -9.01
N THR A 174 21.08 -8.01 -7.85
CA THR A 174 20.28 -9.16 -7.42
C THR A 174 18.87 -9.04 -7.98
N ARG A 175 18.39 -10.11 -8.61
CA ARG A 175 16.98 -10.26 -9.03
C ARG A 175 16.17 -10.92 -7.92
N CYS A 176 14.85 -10.92 -8.07
CA CYS A 176 13.94 -11.63 -7.16
C CYS A 176 14.41 -13.09 -6.93
N PRO A 177 14.67 -13.51 -5.68
CA PRO A 177 15.10 -14.87 -5.36
C PRO A 177 13.95 -15.89 -5.37
N VAL A 178 12.70 -15.45 -5.53
CA VAL A 178 11.54 -16.35 -5.63
C VAL A 178 11.52 -16.99 -7.01
N VAL A 179 11.59 -18.33 -7.03
CA VAL A 179 11.57 -19.13 -8.26
C VAL A 179 10.27 -18.84 -9.02
N GLY A 180 10.39 -18.60 -10.33
CA GLY A 180 9.24 -18.30 -11.19
C GLY A 180 8.77 -16.84 -11.14
N CYS A 181 9.49 -15.94 -10.45
CA CYS A 181 9.19 -14.52 -10.53
C CYS A 181 9.39 -14.01 -11.97
N THR A 182 8.38 -13.32 -12.48
CA THR A 182 8.37 -12.76 -13.85
C THR A 182 9.12 -11.45 -13.98
N SER A 183 9.39 -10.76 -12.86
CA SER A 183 10.14 -9.50 -12.87
C SER A 183 11.58 -9.74 -13.31
N LYS A 184 12.01 -8.96 -14.31
CA LYS A 184 13.37 -9.00 -14.84
C LYS A 184 14.27 -7.91 -14.25
N ASP A 185 13.73 -7.08 -13.37
CA ASP A 185 14.43 -5.96 -12.79
C ASP A 185 15.27 -6.40 -11.58
N TYR A 186 16.32 -5.64 -11.30
CA TYR A 186 17.06 -5.79 -10.06
C TYR A 186 16.25 -5.23 -8.90
N ILE A 187 16.35 -5.85 -7.74
CA ILE A 187 15.69 -5.35 -6.54
C ILE A 187 16.36 -4.03 -6.14
N ASP A 188 15.56 -2.98 -6.11
CA ASP A 188 15.93 -1.73 -5.45
C ASP A 188 15.31 -1.70 -4.05
N LEU A 189 16.15 -1.59 -3.03
CA LEU A 189 15.70 -1.51 -1.64
C LEU A 189 14.76 -0.30 -1.41
N SER A 190 14.91 0.77 -2.20
CA SER A 190 14.04 1.94 -2.15
C SER A 190 12.59 1.62 -2.54
N GLN A 191 12.36 0.52 -3.27
CA GLN A 191 11.05 0.03 -3.71
C GLN A 191 10.48 -1.05 -2.78
N CYS A 192 11.20 -1.42 -1.72
CA CYS A 192 10.73 -2.37 -0.72
C CYS A 192 10.09 -1.64 0.46
N ARG A 193 8.86 -2.01 0.79
CA ARG A 193 8.07 -1.43 1.90
C ARG A 193 7.77 -2.50 2.96
N VAL A 194 7.47 -2.09 4.19
CA VAL A 194 7.12 -3.05 5.26
C VAL A 194 5.81 -3.73 4.87
N ASP A 195 5.77 -5.06 4.93
CA ASP A 195 4.52 -5.79 4.79
C ASP A 195 3.78 -5.80 6.13
N ILE A 196 2.88 -4.83 6.33
CA ILE A 196 2.14 -4.69 7.59
C ILE A 196 1.28 -5.92 7.88
N VAL A 197 0.71 -6.54 6.84
CA VAL A 197 -0.13 -7.73 6.99
C VAL A 197 0.70 -8.90 7.51
N THR A 198 1.82 -9.20 6.84
CA THR A 198 2.72 -10.27 7.27
C THR A 198 3.35 -9.97 8.62
N LYS A 199 3.71 -8.71 8.89
CA LYS A 199 4.29 -8.31 10.18
C LYS A 199 3.33 -8.53 11.33
N MET A 200 2.08 -8.09 11.19
CA MET A 200 1.07 -8.29 12.21
C MET A 200 0.78 -9.78 12.44
N TYR A 201 0.71 -10.57 11.37
CA TYR A 201 0.52 -12.01 11.47
C TYR A 201 1.67 -12.68 12.25
N LEU A 202 2.93 -12.35 11.93
CA LEU A 202 4.11 -12.86 12.61
C LEU A 202 4.15 -12.48 14.09
N GLU A 203 3.80 -11.25 14.43
CA GLU A 203 3.77 -10.76 15.83
C GLU A 203 2.69 -11.46 16.66
N LYS A 204 1.55 -11.80 16.05
CA LYS A 204 0.46 -12.54 16.72
C LYS A 204 0.75 -14.03 16.85
N ASN A 205 1.56 -14.58 15.96
CA ASN A 205 1.94 -15.99 15.93
C ASN A 205 3.44 -16.12 16.22
N PRO A 206 3.91 -16.02 17.48
CA PRO A 206 5.31 -16.23 17.80
C PRO A 206 5.74 -17.68 17.52
N ALA A 207 7.06 -17.88 17.33
CA ALA A 207 7.66 -19.18 17.03
C ALA A 207 7.65 -20.13 18.24
#